data_AF-A0A1F5RD33-F1
#
_entry.id   AF-A0A1F5RD33-F1
#
_cell.length_a   1.000
_cell.length_b   1.000
_cell.length_c   1.000
_cell.angle_alpha   90.00
_cell.angle_beta   90.00
_cell.angle_gamma   90.00
#
_symmetry.space_group_name_H-M   'P 1'
#
loop_
_entity.id
_entity.type
_entity.pdbx_description
1 polymer ?
#
loop_
_entity_poly.entity_id
_entity_poly.type
_entity_poly.pdbx_seq_one_letter_code
_entity_poly.pdbx_strand_id
1 'polypeptide(L)'
;MKRRTIVVLILAGSLLAGVAGAQMAPGMHGSEAMKGQDAKGMMAGGMMKACEAMMAGHHEMNAKMQAMDGKLDQMVAAMNAASGSRKTEAMAAVLDELVAQRKAMRTMSMTMESRMMRHMMEHMRMGAESMAMCPMMEEMAGDGANLMKTGDDGPAHRH
;
A
#
# COMPACT_ATOMS: atom_id res chain seq x y z
N MET A 1 24.07 14.14 38.20
CA MET A 1 23.02 14.49 39.19
C MET A 1 22.63 15.95 39.04
N LYS A 2 21.38 16.22 38.62
CA LYS A 2 20.55 17.47 38.64
C LYS A 2 19.45 17.24 37.57
N ARG A 3 18.21 16.77 37.81
CA ARG A 3 17.09 17.24 38.66
C ARG A 3 16.94 18.77 38.55
N ARG A 4 15.85 19.41 38.13
CA ARG A 4 14.42 19.17 37.84
C ARG A 4 14.02 20.39 36.97
N THR A 5 13.04 20.37 36.07
CA THR A 5 11.65 20.75 36.40
C THR A 5 10.72 20.47 35.21
N ILE A 6 9.69 19.68 35.49
CA ILE A 6 8.49 19.47 34.66
C ILE A 6 7.58 20.68 34.88
N VAL A 7 7.16 21.36 33.81
CA VAL A 7 6.04 22.32 33.85
C VAL A 7 4.96 21.78 32.91
N VAL A 8 3.98 21.11 33.52
CA VAL A 8 2.71 20.73 32.90
C VAL A 8 1.76 21.90 33.12
N LEU A 9 1.26 22.51 32.04
CA LEU A 9 0.15 23.45 32.08
C LEU A 9 -1.06 22.83 31.39
N ILE A 10 -1.98 22.35 32.23
CA ILE A 10 -3.33 21.92 31.87
C ILE A 10 -4.21 23.16 31.85
N LEU A 11 -4.90 23.41 30.74
CA LEU A 11 -6.04 24.32 30.69
C LEU A 11 -7.31 23.51 30.43
N ALA A 12 -8.09 23.37 31.51
CA ALA A 12 -9.55 23.19 31.48
C ALA A 12 -10.18 24.36 30.69
N GLY A 13 -11.28 24.25 29.95
CA GLY A 13 -12.52 23.49 30.14
C GLY A 13 -13.66 24.50 29.91
N SER A 14 -14.76 24.09 29.25
CA SER A 14 -16.12 24.69 29.22
C SER A 14 -16.80 24.38 27.87
N LEU A 15 -18.12 24.29 27.72
CA LEU A 15 -19.26 23.81 28.52
C LEU A 15 -20.45 23.80 27.51
N LEU A 16 -21.17 22.68 27.45
CA LEU A 16 -22.60 22.45 27.12
C LEU A 16 -23.47 23.54 26.45
N ALA A 17 -24.18 23.14 25.37
CA ALA A 17 -25.63 23.29 25.08
C ALA A 17 -25.87 22.87 23.60
N GLY A 18 -26.81 22.03 23.18
CA GLY A 18 -28.13 21.69 23.69
C GLY A 18 -29.21 22.39 22.85
N VAL A 19 -29.71 21.78 21.77
CA VAL A 19 -31.05 22.03 21.21
C VAL A 19 -31.59 20.79 20.49
N ALA A 20 -32.70 20.27 21.02
CA ALA A 20 -33.58 19.31 20.38
C ALA A 20 -34.50 20.04 19.40
N GLY A 21 -34.83 19.39 18.28
CA GLY A 21 -35.85 19.84 17.33
C GLY A 21 -36.33 18.66 16.49
N ALA A 22 -37.37 17.98 16.97
CA ALA A 22 -38.16 17.04 16.20
C ALA A 22 -39.17 17.81 15.35
N GLN A 23 -39.25 17.55 14.04
CA GLN A 23 -40.52 17.68 13.30
C GLN A 23 -40.50 17.06 11.90
N MET A 24 -41.41 16.09 11.74
CA MET A 24 -42.33 15.85 10.59
C MET A 24 -41.79 15.16 9.32
N ALA A 25 -42.28 13.93 9.12
CA ALA A 25 -42.47 13.24 7.83
C ALA A 25 -43.64 13.88 7.04
N PRO A 26 -44.08 13.36 5.87
CA PRO A 26 -43.44 12.58 4.81
C PRO A 26 -43.56 13.29 3.44
N GLY A 27 -42.56 13.14 2.57
CA GLY A 27 -42.62 13.60 1.18
C GLY A 27 -42.34 12.45 0.22
N MET A 28 -43.36 11.65 -0.10
CA MET A 28 -43.38 10.92 -1.36
C MET A 28 -43.46 11.98 -2.47
N HIS A 29 -42.49 12.03 -3.37
CA HIS A 29 -42.67 12.39 -4.79
C HIS A 29 -41.35 12.18 -5.53
N GLY A 30 -41.37 11.26 -6.50
CA GLY A 30 -40.49 11.28 -7.66
C GLY A 30 -39.07 10.77 -7.47
N SER A 31 -38.86 9.47 -7.26
CA SER A 31 -37.68 8.85 -7.89
C SER A 31 -38.02 8.64 -9.36
N GLU A 32 -37.86 9.69 -10.16
CA GLU A 32 -37.74 9.53 -11.60
C GLU A 32 -36.62 8.53 -11.85
N ALA A 33 -36.94 7.49 -12.61
CA ALA A 33 -35.98 6.48 -13.04
C ALA A 33 -34.82 7.19 -13.74
N MET A 34 -33.69 7.30 -13.05
CA MET A 34 -32.44 7.74 -13.65
C MET A 34 -32.15 6.76 -14.79
N LYS A 35 -32.20 7.27 -16.02
CA LYS A 35 -31.85 6.56 -17.25
C LYS A 35 -30.56 5.77 -17.02
N GLY A 36 -30.65 4.44 -17.10
CA GLY A 36 -29.55 3.50 -16.86
C GLY A 36 -28.37 3.56 -17.86
N GLN A 37 -28.27 4.61 -18.68
CA GLN A 37 -27.20 4.82 -19.64
C GLN A 37 -26.09 5.73 -19.09
N ASP A 38 -26.42 6.74 -18.29
CA ASP A 38 -25.43 7.69 -17.74
C ASP A 38 -24.68 7.10 -16.52
N ALA A 39 -25.35 6.27 -15.73
CA ALA A 39 -24.74 5.60 -14.58
C ALA A 39 -23.65 4.59 -14.99
N LYS A 40 -23.80 3.93 -16.15
CA LYS A 40 -22.84 2.92 -16.63
C LYS A 40 -21.53 3.56 -17.10
N GLY A 41 -21.60 4.73 -17.77
CA GLY A 41 -20.43 5.48 -18.21
C GLY A 41 -19.63 6.10 -17.06
N MET A 42 -20.32 6.65 -16.04
CA MET A 42 -19.65 7.19 -14.86
C MET A 42 -19.00 6.11 -13.99
N MET A 43 -19.62 4.93 -13.88
CA MET A 43 -19.04 3.78 -13.15
C MET A 43 -17.81 3.21 -13.88
N ALA A 44 -17.83 3.14 -15.22
CA ALA A 44 -16.68 2.69 -16.01
C ALA A 44 -15.49 3.65 -15.90
N GLY A 45 -15.71 4.97 -15.96
CA GLY A 45 -14.65 5.97 -15.80
C GLY A 45 -14.05 5.99 -14.39
N GLY A 46 -14.86 5.77 -13.35
CA GLY A 46 -14.38 5.60 -11.98
C GLY A 46 -13.50 4.37 -11.80
N MET A 47 -13.79 3.28 -12.53
CA MET A 47 -13.04 2.03 -12.46
C MET A 47 -11.66 2.13 -13.11
N MET A 48 -11.56 2.74 -14.30
CA MET A 48 -10.26 2.94 -14.97
C MET A 48 -9.29 3.73 -14.07
N LYS A 49 -9.78 4.77 -13.41
CA LYS A 49 -9.00 5.54 -12.43
C LYS A 49 -8.57 4.71 -11.22
N ALA A 50 -9.39 3.76 -10.77
CA ALA A 50 -9.03 2.84 -9.69
C ALA A 50 -7.94 1.85 -10.13
N CYS A 51 -8.00 1.34 -11.36
CA CYS A 51 -6.95 0.52 -11.95
C CYS A 51 -5.62 1.31 -12.03
N GLU A 52 -5.64 2.52 -12.58
CA GLU A 52 -4.46 3.39 -12.68
C GLU A 52 -3.83 3.71 -11.32
N ALA A 53 -4.65 4.02 -10.32
CA ALA A 53 -4.16 4.29 -8.97
C ALA A 53 -3.48 3.06 -8.34
N MET A 54 -3.96 1.86 -8.68
CA MET A 54 -3.38 0.62 -8.18
C MET A 54 -2.08 0.26 -8.90
N MET A 55 -1.98 0.53 -10.20
CA MET A 55 -0.73 0.43 -10.99
C MET A 55 0.34 1.38 -10.44
N ALA A 56 -0.02 2.65 -10.19
CA ALA A 56 0.89 3.62 -9.58
C ALA A 56 1.37 3.14 -8.20
N GLY A 57 0.47 2.57 -7.38
CA GLY A 57 0.83 1.97 -6.10
C GLY A 57 1.77 0.76 -6.24
N HIS A 58 1.59 -0.06 -7.28
CA HIS A 58 2.49 -1.18 -7.59
C HIS A 58 3.90 -0.69 -7.97
N HIS A 59 4.02 0.31 -8.84
CA HIS A 59 5.32 0.89 -9.19
C HIS A 59 6.02 1.54 -7.99
N GLU A 60 5.30 2.30 -7.17
CA GLU A 60 5.85 2.90 -5.94
C GLU A 60 6.39 1.81 -5.00
N MET A 61 5.65 0.72 -4.85
CA MET A 61 6.06 -0.43 -4.06
C MET A 61 7.33 -1.08 -4.61
N ASN A 62 7.41 -1.31 -5.92
CA ASN A 62 8.61 -1.89 -6.54
C ASN A 62 9.84 -1.00 -6.35
N ALA A 63 9.70 0.31 -6.53
CA ALA A 63 10.78 1.27 -6.27
C ALA A 63 11.22 1.24 -4.80
N LYS A 64 10.26 1.15 -3.87
CA LYS A 64 10.55 1.06 -2.44
C LYS A 64 11.24 -0.26 -2.07
N MET A 65 10.87 -1.38 -2.69
CA MET A 65 11.56 -2.67 -2.52
C MET A 65 13.01 -2.58 -2.96
N GLN A 66 13.27 -2.06 -4.16
CA GLN A 66 14.63 -1.86 -4.67
C GLN A 66 15.47 -0.95 -3.76
N ALA A 67 14.85 0.11 -3.20
CA ALA A 67 15.54 0.99 -2.25
C ALA A 67 15.87 0.30 -0.93
N MET A 68 14.99 -0.58 -0.42
CA MET A 68 15.24 -1.38 0.78
C MET A 68 16.36 -2.40 0.55
N ASP A 69 16.39 -3.05 -0.60
CA ASP A 69 17.44 -3.99 -0.99
C ASP A 69 18.80 -3.27 -1.10
N GLY A 70 18.85 -2.15 -1.83
CA GLY A 70 20.08 -1.36 -1.97
C GLY A 70 20.60 -0.81 -0.63
N LYS A 71 19.73 -0.55 0.34
CA LYS A 71 20.13 -0.18 1.70
C LYS A 71 20.75 -1.36 2.44
N LEU A 72 20.14 -2.55 2.37
CA LEU A 72 20.71 -3.75 2.97
C LEU A 72 22.07 -4.10 2.37
N ASP A 73 22.23 -4.01 1.06
CA ASP A 73 23.50 -4.26 0.38
C ASP A 73 24.63 -3.37 0.91
N GLN A 74 24.35 -2.08 1.08
CA GLN A 74 25.30 -1.13 1.67
C GLN A 74 25.66 -1.48 3.11
N MET A 75 24.67 -1.86 3.93
CA MET A 75 24.89 -2.25 5.32
C MET A 75 25.70 -3.54 5.42
N VAL A 76 25.44 -4.52 4.56
CA VAL A 76 26.20 -5.77 4.49
C VAL A 76 27.63 -5.53 4.01
N ALA A 77 27.83 -4.67 3.01
CA ALA A 77 29.17 -4.29 2.56
C ALA A 77 29.98 -3.63 3.70
N ALA A 78 29.37 -2.69 4.43
CA ALA A 78 29.98 -2.05 5.58
C ALA A 78 30.29 -3.05 6.71
N MET A 79 29.38 -3.97 7.01
CA MET A 79 29.57 -5.05 7.98
C MET A 79 30.74 -5.96 7.59
N ASN A 80 30.88 -6.29 6.31
CA ASN A 80 31.95 -7.15 5.81
C ASN A 80 33.32 -6.46 5.85
N ALA A 81 33.37 -5.15 5.65
CA ALA A 81 34.58 -4.35 5.79
C ALA A 81 34.99 -4.09 7.26
N ALA A 82 34.05 -4.25 8.20
CA ALA A 82 34.30 -4.03 9.62
C ALA A 82 35.10 -5.17 10.28
N SER A 83 35.80 -4.84 11.36
CA SER A 83 36.63 -5.76 12.15
C SER A 83 36.49 -5.49 13.65
N GLY A 84 36.82 -6.50 14.47
CA GLY A 84 36.71 -6.41 15.92
C GLY A 84 35.27 -6.13 16.38
N SER A 85 35.12 -5.30 17.42
CA SER A 85 33.81 -4.91 17.98
C SER A 85 32.91 -4.18 16.97
N ARG A 86 33.47 -3.47 15.99
CA ARG A 86 32.67 -2.81 14.95
C ARG A 86 31.94 -3.80 14.05
N LYS A 87 32.48 -5.01 13.87
CA LYS A 87 31.80 -6.05 13.09
C LYS A 87 30.54 -6.54 13.81
N THR A 88 30.62 -6.71 15.13
CA THR A 88 29.45 -7.11 15.93
C THR A 88 28.38 -6.01 15.98
N GLU A 89 28.78 -4.74 16.04
CA GLU A 89 27.85 -3.60 15.96
C GLU A 89 27.17 -3.53 14.58
N ALA A 90 27.95 -3.70 13.50
CA ALA A 90 27.41 -3.72 12.15
C ALA A 90 26.46 -4.91 11.90
N MET A 91 26.75 -6.08 12.48
CA MET A 91 25.83 -7.23 12.44
C MET A 91 24.50 -6.92 13.13
N ALA A 92 24.54 -6.30 14.32
CA ALA A 92 23.33 -5.88 15.02
C ALA A 92 22.50 -4.90 14.18
N ALA A 93 23.16 -3.91 13.55
CA ALA A 93 22.49 -2.95 12.67
C ALA A 93 21.82 -3.62 11.46
N VAL A 94 22.48 -4.59 10.81
CA VAL A 94 21.89 -5.35 9.69
C VAL A 94 20.66 -6.14 10.15
N LEU A 95 20.75 -6.81 11.31
CA LEU A 95 19.63 -7.57 11.87
C LEU A 95 18.44 -6.69 12.22
N ASP A 96 18.69 -5.52 12.82
CA ASP A 96 17.65 -4.54 13.13
C ASP A 96 16.96 -4.03 11.86
N GLU A 97 17.73 -3.74 10.80
CA GLU A 97 17.17 -3.34 9.51
C GLU A 97 16.35 -4.46 8.87
N LEU A 98 16.83 -5.71 8.86
CA LEU A 98 16.07 -6.86 8.34
C LEU A 98 14.73 -7.03 9.07
N VAL A 99 14.71 -6.87 10.39
CA VAL A 99 13.46 -6.93 11.18
C VAL A 99 12.55 -5.75 10.85
N ALA A 100 13.11 -4.54 10.68
CA ALA A 100 12.34 -3.36 10.30
C ALA A 100 11.71 -3.51 8.91
N GLN A 101 12.49 -3.94 7.92
CA GLN A 101 12.00 -4.19 6.56
C GLN A 101 10.97 -5.29 6.52
N ARG A 102 11.17 -6.41 7.24
CA ARG A 102 10.18 -7.49 7.31
C ARG A 102 8.84 -7.03 7.89
N LYS A 103 8.86 -6.15 8.89
CA LYS A 103 7.63 -5.53 9.44
C LYS A 103 6.97 -4.62 8.42
N ALA A 104 7.76 -3.74 7.78
CA ALA A 104 7.25 -2.83 6.75
C ALA A 104 6.63 -3.59 5.57
N MET A 105 7.30 -4.64 5.07
CA MET A 105 6.80 -5.51 4.01
C MET A 105 5.52 -6.23 4.42
N ARG A 106 5.44 -6.75 5.65
CA ARG A 106 4.21 -7.38 6.13
C ARG A 106 3.04 -6.41 6.13
N THR A 107 3.23 -5.21 6.68
CA THR A 107 2.17 -4.19 6.70
C THR A 107 1.76 -3.80 5.28
N MET A 108 2.73 -3.60 4.39
CA MET A 108 2.47 -3.26 2.99
C MET A 108 1.73 -4.37 2.24
N SER A 109 2.11 -5.63 2.45
CA SER A 109 1.44 -6.78 1.84
C SER A 109 -0.02 -6.86 2.29
N MET A 110 -0.30 -6.70 3.58
CA MET A 110 -1.66 -6.75 4.11
C MET A 110 -2.55 -5.62 3.56
N THR A 111 -2.00 -4.40 3.42
CA THR A 111 -2.76 -3.26 2.87
C THR A 111 -3.02 -3.44 1.38
N MET A 112 -2.03 -3.93 0.63
CA MET A 112 -2.15 -4.18 -0.80
C MET A 112 -3.10 -5.32 -1.11
N GLU A 113 -3.00 -6.45 -0.41
CA GLU A 113 -3.91 -7.58 -0.55
C GLU A 113 -5.36 -7.17 -0.31
N SER A 114 -5.61 -6.39 0.76
CA SER A 114 -6.94 -5.88 1.07
C SER A 114 -7.49 -4.94 -0.02
N ARG A 115 -6.63 -4.09 -0.59
CA ARG A 115 -7.02 -3.18 -1.68
C ARG A 115 -7.30 -3.94 -2.97
N MET A 116 -6.45 -4.90 -3.30
CA MET A 116 -6.59 -5.78 -4.46
C MET A 116 -7.88 -6.60 -4.39
N MET A 117 -8.16 -7.23 -3.25
CA MET A 117 -9.40 -7.98 -3.07
C MET A 117 -10.63 -7.09 -3.27
N ARG A 118 -10.64 -5.87 -2.73
CA ARG A 118 -11.76 -4.93 -2.94
C ARG A 118 -11.91 -4.55 -4.42
N HIS A 119 -10.80 -4.24 -5.08
CA HIS A 119 -10.79 -3.90 -6.50
C HIS A 119 -11.32 -5.04 -7.38
N MET A 120 -10.90 -6.27 -7.09
CA MET A 120 -11.39 -7.46 -7.80
C MET A 120 -12.87 -7.72 -7.57
N MET A 121 -13.37 -7.51 -6.35
CA MET A 121 -14.80 -7.59 -6.04
C MET A 121 -15.63 -6.56 -6.84
N GLU A 122 -15.08 -5.37 -7.09
CA GLU A 122 -15.72 -4.36 -7.93
C GLU A 122 -15.82 -4.81 -9.39
N HIS A 123 -14.77 -5.42 -9.95
CA HIS A 123 -14.84 -6.01 -11.27
C HIS A 123 -15.84 -7.17 -11.34
N MET A 124 -15.85 -8.09 -10.36
CA MET A 124 -16.80 -9.20 -10.33
C MET A 124 -18.25 -8.73 -10.33
N ARG A 125 -18.56 -7.62 -9.65
CA ARG A 125 -19.89 -7.02 -9.64
C ARG A 125 -20.31 -6.46 -11.00
N MET A 126 -19.37 -5.99 -11.81
CA MET A 126 -19.64 -5.43 -13.15
C MET A 126 -19.62 -6.49 -14.26
N GLY A 127 -19.18 -7.72 -13.96
CA GLY A 127 -19.15 -8.85 -14.89
C GLY A 127 -17.79 -9.06 -15.56
N ALA A 128 -17.65 -10.19 -16.25
CA ALA A 128 -16.39 -10.67 -16.81
C ALA A 128 -15.75 -9.71 -17.85
N GLU A 129 -16.56 -8.93 -18.56
CA GLU A 129 -16.06 -7.92 -19.51
C GLU A 129 -15.25 -6.82 -18.82
N SER A 130 -15.60 -6.47 -17.57
CA SER A 130 -14.87 -5.49 -16.77
C SER A 130 -13.46 -5.97 -16.41
N MET A 131 -13.30 -7.28 -16.15
CA MET A 131 -12.00 -7.90 -15.88
C MET A 131 -11.08 -7.86 -17.12
N ALA A 132 -11.65 -8.09 -18.31
CA ALA A 132 -10.89 -8.12 -19.57
C ALA A 132 -10.37 -6.74 -20.00
N MET A 133 -11.03 -5.66 -19.57
CA MET A 133 -10.60 -4.28 -19.85
C MET A 133 -9.69 -3.71 -18.75
N CYS A 134 -9.29 -4.50 -17.76
CA CYS A 134 -8.44 -4.05 -16.67
C CYS A 134 -6.96 -3.95 -17.14
N PRO A 135 -6.34 -2.75 -17.17
CA PRO A 135 -4.96 -2.58 -17.60
C PRO A 135 -3.93 -3.38 -16.77
N MET A 136 -4.26 -3.69 -15.51
CA MET A 136 -3.39 -4.45 -14.62
C MET A 136 -3.19 -5.90 -15.07
N MET A 137 -4.20 -6.51 -15.71
CA MET A 137 -4.10 -7.88 -16.21
C MET A 137 -3.11 -7.99 -17.37
N GLU A 138 -2.96 -6.92 -18.15
CA GLU A 138 -2.00 -6.85 -19.26
C GLU A 138 -0.56 -6.71 -18.75
N GLU A 139 -0.34 -5.86 -17.74
CA GLU A 139 0.99 -5.67 -17.13
C GLU A 139 1.48 -6.95 -16.42
N MET A 140 0.64 -7.57 -15.58
CA MET A 140 1.02 -8.81 -14.88
C MET A 140 1.36 -9.96 -15.83
N ALA A 141 0.66 -10.05 -16.97
CA ALA A 141 0.97 -11.03 -18.00
C ALA A 141 2.32 -10.75 -18.69
N GLY A 142 2.67 -9.47 -18.87
CA GLY A 142 3.96 -9.02 -19.42
C GLY A 142 5.15 -9.28 -18.49
N ASP A 143 5.00 -8.95 -17.21
CA ASP A 143 6.06 -9.12 -16.20
C ASP A 143 6.32 -10.61 -15.88
N GLY A 144 5.26 -11.42 -15.81
CA GLY A 144 5.37 -12.88 -15.63
C GLY A 144 6.05 -13.59 -16.81
N ALA A 145 5.84 -13.11 -18.03
CA ALA A 145 6.51 -13.62 -19.22
C ALA A 145 8.00 -13.25 -19.29
N ASN A 146 8.39 -12.11 -18.69
CA ASN A 146 9.79 -11.68 -18.64
C ASN A 146 10.58 -12.39 -17.55
N LEU A 147 9.97 -12.63 -16.37
CA LEU A 147 10.59 -13.39 -15.26
C LEU A 147 10.89 -14.85 -15.64
N MET A 148 10.06 -15.46 -16.49
CA MET A 148 10.27 -16.82 -17.00
C MET A 148 11.37 -16.89 -18.08
N LYS A 149 11.81 -15.74 -18.60
CA LYS A 149 12.85 -15.62 -19.63
C LYS A 149 14.22 -15.28 -19.03
N THR A 150 14.27 -14.64 -17.87
CA THR A 150 15.51 -14.28 -17.15
C THR A 150 15.96 -15.34 -16.14
N GLY A 151 15.24 -16.46 -16.01
CA GLY A 151 15.54 -17.53 -15.05
C GLY A 151 16.68 -18.49 -15.45
N ASP A 152 17.28 -18.35 -16.63
CA ASP A 152 18.33 -19.27 -17.14
C ASP A 152 19.74 -18.64 -17.23
N ASP A 153 19.91 -17.36 -16.87
CA ASP A 153 21.22 -16.68 -16.93
C ASP A 153 21.85 -16.44 -15.54
N GLY A 154 21.65 -17.37 -14.61
CA GLY A 154 22.44 -17.41 -13.37
C GLY A 154 23.87 -17.88 -13.67
N PRO A 155 24.94 -17.12 -13.37
CA PRO A 155 26.30 -17.61 -13.56
C PRO A 155 26.49 -18.86 -12.70
N ALA A 156 26.89 -19.95 -13.36
CA ALA A 156 27.26 -21.20 -12.75
C ALA A 156 28.11 -20.96 -11.51
N HIS A 157 27.59 -21.36 -10.34
CA HIS A 157 28.39 -21.56 -9.14
C HIS A 157 29.48 -22.59 -9.47
N ARG A 158 30.66 -22.10 -9.82
CA ARG A 158 31.91 -22.84 -9.82
C ARG A 158 32.74 -22.33 -8.66
N HIS A 159 33.19 -23.30 -7.87
CA HIS A 159 34.07 -23.25 -6.69
C HIS A 159 33.34 -23.18 -5.35
#